data_AF-A0A8J5GX54-F1
#
_entry.id   AF-A0A8J5GX54-F1
#
_cell.length_a   1.000
_cell.length_b   1.000
_cell.length_c   1.000
_cell.angle_alpha   90.00
_cell.angle_beta   90.00
_cell.angle_gamma   90.00
#
_symmetry.space_group_name_H-M   'P 1'
#
loop_
_entity.id
_entity.type
_entity.pdbx_description
1 polymer ?
#
loop_
_entity_poly.entity_id
_entity_poly.type
_entity_poly.pdbx_seq_one_letter_code
_entity_poly.pdbx_strand_id
1 'polypeptide(L)'
;MGFEFIDLQPPSLPLISTRRAGGGDADGSAGECLRQRGEEADEHCVTPKSATAKPEAALLPPPPPRKPRPVKRKLAPPPEGFFPVPTDLAALFVPVPQPATRRIRV
;
A
#
# COMPACT_ATOMS: atom_id res chain seq x y z
N MET A 1 -5.62 -46.86 -12.37
CA MET A 1 -6.36 -45.73 -12.97
C MET A 1 -5.72 -44.46 -12.43
N GLY A 2 -4.89 -43.80 -13.25
CA GLY A 2 -3.96 -42.74 -12.80
C GLY A 2 -4.66 -41.44 -12.40
N PHE A 3 -4.06 -40.73 -11.45
CA PHE A 3 -4.40 -39.35 -11.11
C PHE A 3 -3.50 -38.42 -11.93
N GLU A 4 -4.08 -37.60 -12.79
CA GLU A 4 -3.35 -36.53 -13.47
C GLU A 4 -3.25 -35.33 -12.54
N PHE A 5 -2.02 -34.95 -12.22
CA PHE A 5 -1.69 -33.74 -11.49
C PHE A 5 -1.87 -32.56 -12.46
N ILE A 6 -2.95 -31.79 -12.31
CA ILE A 6 -3.10 -30.55 -13.06
C ILE A 6 -2.09 -29.57 -12.47
N ASP A 7 -0.95 -29.47 -13.14
CA ASP A 7 0.16 -28.59 -12.76
C ASP A 7 -0.26 -27.14 -13.06
N LEU A 8 -0.97 -26.53 -12.10
CA LEU A 8 -1.30 -25.12 -12.14
C LEU A 8 -0.03 -24.32 -11.81
N GLN A 9 0.86 -24.22 -12.79
CA GLN A 9 2.04 -23.37 -12.71
C GLN A 9 1.57 -21.91 -12.54
N PRO A 10 1.87 -21.25 -11.40
CA PRO A 10 1.47 -19.87 -11.20
C PRO A 10 2.17 -18.98 -12.23
N PRO A 11 1.50 -17.93 -12.75
CA PRO A 11 2.10 -17.03 -13.72
C PRO A 11 3.32 -16.35 -13.09
N SER A 12 4.47 -16.45 -13.76
CA SER A 12 5.70 -15.80 -13.32
C SER A 12 5.54 -14.28 -13.44
N LEU A 13 5.41 -13.60 -12.31
CA LEU A 13 5.40 -12.14 -12.28
C LEU A 13 6.84 -11.60 -12.39
N PRO A 14 7.06 -10.49 -13.12
CA PRO A 14 8.38 -9.89 -13.23
C PRO A 14 8.89 -9.41 -11.87
N LEU A 15 10.19 -9.60 -11.64
CA LEU A 15 10.86 -9.17 -10.42
C LEU A 15 10.86 -7.63 -10.34
N ILE A 16 10.21 -7.09 -9.30
CA ILE A 16 10.17 -5.64 -9.04
C ILE A 16 11.55 -5.20 -8.52
N SER A 17 12.28 -4.42 -9.32
CA SER A 17 13.55 -3.80 -8.91
C SER A 17 13.29 -2.46 -8.22
N THR A 18 13.47 -2.40 -6.90
CA THR A 18 13.45 -1.14 -6.15
C THR A 18 14.84 -0.51 -6.12
N ARG A 19 15.24 0.13 -7.22
CA ARG A 19 16.40 1.05 -7.18
C ARG A 19 16.02 2.24 -6.29
N ARG A 20 16.71 2.41 -5.16
CA ARG A 20 16.70 3.69 -4.44
C ARG A 20 17.34 4.71 -5.37
N ALA A 21 16.60 5.76 -5.72
CA ALA A 21 17.19 6.98 -6.24
C ALA A 21 18.05 7.58 -5.11
N GLY A 22 19.34 7.24 -5.13
CA GLY A 22 20.36 8.00 -4.43
C GLY A 22 20.41 9.39 -5.06
N GLY A 23 20.39 10.41 -4.21
CA GLY A 23 20.54 11.80 -4.62
C GLY A 23 21.83 12.03 -5.42
N GLY A 24 21.75 13.01 -6.31
CA GLY A 24 22.86 13.48 -7.12
C GLY A 24 22.37 14.57 -8.05
N ASP A 25 22.65 15.81 -7.70
CA ASP A 25 22.57 16.99 -8.56
C ASP A 25 23.50 16.83 -9.77
N ALA A 26 23.04 17.19 -10.98
CA ALA A 26 23.83 17.81 -12.04
C ALA A 26 23.00 18.03 -13.32
N ASP A 27 23.23 19.20 -13.92
CA ASP A 27 22.58 19.83 -15.05
C ASP A 27 22.55 19.07 -16.40
N GLY A 28 21.55 19.45 -17.21
CA GLY A 28 21.73 19.69 -18.65
C GLY A 28 21.16 18.66 -19.62
N SER A 29 19.99 18.95 -20.19
CA SER A 29 19.68 18.59 -21.59
C SER A 29 18.48 19.37 -22.12
N ALA A 30 18.68 20.00 -23.28
CA ALA A 30 17.75 20.84 -24.01
C ALA A 30 16.44 20.15 -24.40
N GLY A 31 15.34 20.90 -24.33
CA GLY A 31 14.08 20.62 -25.00
C GLY A 31 13.56 21.90 -25.64
N GLU A 32 13.73 22.04 -26.95
CA GLU A 32 13.00 23.03 -27.75
C GLU A 32 11.59 22.52 -28.08
N CYS A 33 10.76 23.44 -28.62
CA CYS A 33 9.38 23.30 -29.10
C CYS A 33 8.30 23.50 -28.01
N LEU A 34 7.47 24.55 -27.98
CA LEU A 34 6.99 25.45 -29.04
C LEU A 34 6.75 26.85 -28.45
N ARG A 35 7.29 27.88 -29.10
CA ARG A 35 6.81 29.25 -28.92
C ARG A 35 5.45 29.36 -29.59
N GLN A 36 4.39 29.48 -28.80
CA GLN A 36 3.14 30.03 -29.28
C GLN A 36 2.98 31.45 -28.75
N ARG A 37 2.65 32.28 -29.73
CA ARG A 37 2.54 33.73 -29.77
C ARG A 37 1.34 34.23 -28.98
N GLY A 38 1.52 35.37 -28.31
CA GLY A 38 0.45 36.13 -27.66
C GLY A 38 1.03 37.36 -26.98
N GLU A 39 1.46 38.35 -27.78
CA GLU A 39 1.71 39.70 -27.29
C GLU A 39 0.35 40.37 -27.05
N GLU A 40 -0.15 40.28 -25.81
CA GLU A 40 -1.21 41.16 -25.31
C GLU A 40 -0.86 41.54 -23.87
N ALA A 41 -0.41 42.79 -23.75
CA ALA A 41 -0.33 43.66 -22.58
C ALA A 41 -0.08 42.98 -21.21
N ASP A 42 1.13 43.22 -20.70
CA ASP A 42 1.53 43.14 -19.30
C ASP A 42 0.54 43.84 -18.33
N GLU A 43 -0.57 43.18 -18.00
CA GLU A 43 -1.19 43.33 -16.69
C GLU A 43 -0.32 42.50 -15.74
N HIS A 44 0.70 43.14 -15.19
CA HIS A 44 1.72 42.51 -14.37
C HIS A 44 1.11 41.59 -13.29
N CYS A 45 1.09 40.28 -13.57
CA CYS A 45 0.95 39.25 -12.55
C CYS A 45 2.22 39.26 -11.69
N VAL A 46 2.29 40.19 -10.74
CA VAL A 46 3.37 40.27 -9.76
C VAL A 46 3.05 39.30 -8.63
N THR A 47 3.72 38.16 -8.58
CA THR A 47 3.76 37.35 -7.35
C THR A 47 4.39 38.20 -6.25
N PRO A 48 3.68 38.53 -5.16
CA PRO A 48 4.25 39.32 -4.08
C PRO A 48 5.49 38.60 -3.52
N LYS A 49 6.65 39.27 -3.57
CA LYS A 49 7.91 38.73 -3.04
C LYS A 49 7.78 38.61 -1.52
N SER A 50 7.90 37.39 -1.00
CA SER A 50 7.61 36.97 0.38
C SER A 50 8.50 37.58 1.48
N ALA A 51 9.32 38.60 1.19
CA ALA A 51 10.23 39.19 2.18
C ALA A 51 9.49 39.95 3.29
N THR A 52 8.33 40.54 2.99
CA THR A 52 7.49 41.27 3.96
C THR A 52 6.24 40.50 4.39
N ALA A 53 5.83 39.50 3.60
CA ALA A 53 4.72 38.62 3.96
C ALA A 53 5.24 37.45 4.82
N LYS A 54 5.45 37.69 6.12
CA LYS A 54 5.53 36.58 7.07
C LYS A 54 4.17 35.88 7.05
N PRO A 55 4.06 34.61 6.64
CA PRO A 55 2.83 33.87 6.84
C PRO A 55 2.53 33.89 8.34
N GLU A 56 1.33 34.33 8.71
CA GLU A 56 0.86 34.20 10.08
C GLU A 56 1.06 32.74 10.50
N ALA A 57 1.70 32.52 11.64
CA ALA A 57 1.93 31.17 12.12
C ALA A 57 0.56 30.49 12.20
N ALA A 58 0.38 29.44 11.37
CA ALA A 58 -0.89 28.74 11.30
C ALA A 58 -1.34 28.40 12.73
N LEU A 59 -2.53 28.86 13.11
CA LEU A 59 -3.14 28.63 14.42
C LEU A 59 -3.57 27.17 14.55
N LEU A 60 -2.62 26.25 14.38
CA LEU A 60 -2.85 24.83 14.50
C LEU A 60 -3.09 24.54 15.97
N PRO A 61 -4.15 23.79 16.30
CA PRO A 61 -4.34 23.34 17.66
C PRO A 61 -3.12 22.51 18.08
N PRO A 62 -2.72 22.57 19.36
CA PRO A 62 -1.63 21.75 19.85
C PRO A 62 -1.94 20.27 19.59
N PRO A 63 -0.90 19.43 19.42
CA PRO A 63 -1.09 18.01 19.20
C PRO A 63 -1.95 17.41 20.33
N PRO A 64 -2.87 16.51 20.00
CA PRO A 64 -3.80 15.97 20.97
C PRO A 64 -3.06 15.28 22.14
N PRO A 65 -3.60 15.38 23.37
CA PRO A 65 -2.99 14.76 24.54
C PRO A 65 -2.83 13.25 24.32
N ARG A 66 -1.62 12.75 24.51
CA ARG A 66 -1.31 11.34 24.32
C ARG A 66 -1.83 10.57 25.52
N LYS A 67 -2.76 9.63 25.29
CA LYS A 67 -3.22 8.71 26.34
C LYS A 67 -2.03 7.91 26.87
N PRO A 68 -1.98 7.63 28.19
CA PRO A 68 -0.93 6.78 28.75
C PRO A 68 -0.99 5.41 28.06
N ARG A 69 0.18 4.89 27.69
CA ARG A 69 0.27 3.57 27.07
C ARG A 69 -0.27 2.55 28.09
N PRO A 70 -1.24 1.69 27.71
CA PRO A 70 -1.68 0.61 28.57
C PRO A 70 -0.49 -0.23 29.02
N VAL A 71 -0.51 -0.68 30.28
CA VAL A 71 0.52 -1.57 30.81
C VAL A 71 0.61 -2.79 29.90
N LYS A 72 1.83 -3.17 29.50
CA LYS A 72 2.07 -4.40 28.72
C LYS A 72 1.52 -5.58 29.54
N ARG A 73 0.38 -6.12 29.13
CA ARG A 73 -0.14 -7.36 29.70
C ARG A 73 0.86 -8.46 29.36
N LYS A 74 1.30 -9.22 30.38
CA LYS A 74 2.07 -10.43 30.11
C LYS A 74 1.13 -11.38 29.36
N LEU A 75 1.51 -11.75 28.14
CA LEU A 75 0.86 -12.82 27.38
C LEU A 75 1.26 -14.15 28.02
N ALA A 76 0.77 -14.39 29.23
CA ALA A 76 0.93 -15.69 29.84
C ALA A 76 0.05 -16.69 29.07
N PRO A 77 0.52 -17.94 28.87
CA PRO A 77 -0.36 -19.01 28.40
C PRO A 77 -1.59 -19.13 29.31
N PRO A 78 -2.72 -19.62 28.80
CA PRO A 78 -3.87 -19.96 29.63
C PRO A 78 -3.44 -20.88 30.78
N PRO A 79 -4.05 -20.75 31.98
CA PRO A 79 -3.70 -21.59 33.14
C PRO A 79 -3.93 -23.08 32.88
N GLU A 80 -4.89 -23.42 32.03
CA GLU A 80 -5.22 -24.80 31.62
C GLU A 80 -4.35 -25.28 30.42
N GLY A 81 -3.44 -24.44 29.93
CA GLY A 81 -2.67 -24.73 28.72
C GLY A 81 -3.49 -24.65 27.43
N PHE A 82 -2.98 -25.30 26.39
CA PHE A 82 -3.65 -25.38 25.08
C PHE A 82 -4.22 -26.78 24.88
N PHE A 83 -5.33 -26.88 24.16
CA PHE A 83 -5.88 -28.16 23.76
C PHE A 83 -4.91 -28.90 22.82
N PRO A 84 -4.79 -30.24 22.96
CA PRO A 84 -3.98 -31.03 22.04
C PRO A 84 -4.57 -30.93 20.63
N VAL A 85 -3.73 -30.49 19.69
CA VAL A 85 -4.09 -30.45 18.27
C VAL A 85 -3.81 -31.83 17.67
N PRO A 86 -4.75 -32.45 16.95
CA PRO A 86 -4.50 -33.70 16.24
C PRO A 86 -3.30 -33.57 15.30
N THR A 87 -2.44 -34.60 15.28
CA THR A 87 -1.23 -34.62 14.44
C THR A 87 -1.58 -34.51 12.94
N ASP A 88 -2.70 -35.09 12.55
CA ASP A 88 -3.22 -35.01 11.18
C ASP A 88 -4.43 -34.08 11.13
N LEU A 89 -4.21 -32.87 10.59
CA LEU A 89 -5.28 -31.90 10.36
C LEU A 89 -6.17 -32.29 9.18
N ALA A 90 -5.68 -33.08 8.22
CA ALA A 90 -6.46 -33.48 7.04
C ALA A 90 -7.61 -34.42 7.44
N ALA A 91 -7.43 -35.22 8.50
CA ALA A 91 -8.49 -36.05 9.07
C ALA A 91 -9.70 -35.26 9.61
N LEU A 92 -9.52 -33.96 9.93
CA LEU A 92 -10.62 -33.09 10.37
C LEU A 92 -11.48 -32.59 9.21
N PHE A 93 -10.94 -32.60 7.99
CA PHE A 93 -11.62 -32.11 6.80
C PHE A 93 -12.13 -33.28 5.96
N VAL A 94 -13.30 -33.81 6.34
CA VAL A 94 -14.00 -34.80 5.51
C VAL A 94 -14.76 -34.05 4.40
N PRO A 95 -14.48 -34.31 3.12
CA PRO A 95 -15.24 -33.72 2.02
C PRO A 95 -16.71 -34.13 2.13
N VAL A 96 -17.60 -33.16 2.31
CA VAL A 96 -19.04 -33.40 2.25
C VAL A 96 -19.40 -33.64 0.77
N PRO A 97 -20.09 -34.75 0.43
CA PRO A 97 -20.56 -34.98 -0.92
C PRO A 97 -21.45 -33.82 -1.35
N GLN A 98 -21.04 -33.08 -2.37
CA GLN A 98 -21.90 -32.05 -2.94
C GLN A 98 -22.88 -32.71 -3.90
N PRO A 99 -24.20 -32.47 -3.76
CA PRO A 99 -25.16 -32.90 -4.77
C PRO A 99 -24.81 -32.23 -6.10
N ALA A 100 -24.94 -32.98 -7.20
CA ALA A 100 -24.60 -32.51 -8.53
C ALA A 100 -25.20 -31.11 -8.79
N THR A 101 -24.33 -30.14 -9.05
CA THR A 101 -24.72 -28.76 -9.30
C THR A 101 -25.59 -28.74 -10.55
N ARG A 102 -26.88 -28.39 -10.38
CA ARG A 102 -27.75 -28.14 -11.52
C ARG A 102 -27.21 -26.91 -12.23
N ARG A 103 -26.75 -27.07 -13.47
CA ARG A 103 -26.34 -25.94 -14.32
C ARG A 103 -27.56 -25.06 -14.55
N ILE A 104 -27.58 -23.88 -13.94
CA ILE A 104 -28.53 -22.83 -14.28
C ILE A 104 -28.13 -22.34 -15.67
N ARG A 105 -29.02 -22.51 -16.64
CA ARG A 105 -28.88 -21.93 -17.97
C ARG A 105 -29.26 -20.44 -17.85
N VAL A 106 -28.33 -19.57 -18.22
CA VAL A 106 -28.56 -18.13 -18.42
C VAL A 106 -28.85 -17.91 -19.90
#